data_AF-A0A382Y8M5-F1
#
_entry.id   AF-A0A382Y8M5-F1
#
_cell.length_a   1.000
_cell.length_b   1.000
_cell.length_c   1.000
_cell.angle_alpha   90.00
_cell.angle_beta   90.00
_cell.angle_gamma   90.00
#
_symmetry.space_group_name_H-M   'P 1'
#
loop_
_entity.id
_entity.type
_entity.pdbx_description
1 polymer ?
#
loop_
_entity_poly.entity_id
_entity_poly.type
_entity_poly.pdbx_seq_one_letter_code
_entity_poly.pdbx_strand_id
1 'polypeptide(L)'
;MSDQAVTPSDVSPTRRWHDLDALRGFAMLLGIGLHASLAFFPSFWPVQDKNASIGGPFDEFLIAVHGFRMPLFFLLSGFFTAMLWRRRGIAALVSHRARRIVLPLALGLVTIVPAVDWVSERGIESGSENWAIGAAEKGDIWFPILLDHADAVPVAVANGADVDVRGDDKATPLHLAAFMDLPDVTQA
;
A
#
# COMPACT_ATOMS: atom_id res chain seq x y z
N MET A 1 38.94 52.35 -39.63
CA MET A 1 38.10 51.14 -39.63
C MET A 1 38.91 50.05 -38.96
N SER A 2 38.60 49.77 -37.70
CA SER A 2 39.12 48.60 -37.00
C SER A 2 37.93 47.93 -36.33
N ASP A 3 37.53 46.81 -36.91
CA ASP A 3 36.57 45.86 -36.34
C ASP A 3 37.06 45.43 -34.95
N GLN A 4 36.31 45.79 -33.91
CA GLN A 4 36.40 45.06 -32.65
C GLN A 4 35.44 43.88 -32.71
N ALA A 5 36.03 42.70 -32.84
CA ALA A 5 35.36 41.42 -32.74
C ALA A 5 34.64 41.31 -31.38
N VAL A 6 33.32 41.17 -31.42
CA VAL A 6 32.49 40.80 -30.27
C VAL A 6 32.90 39.39 -29.84
N THR A 7 33.52 39.25 -28.67
CA THR A 7 33.86 37.96 -28.08
C THR A 7 32.60 37.27 -27.54
N PRO A 8 32.31 36.01 -27.92
CA PRO A 8 31.13 35.31 -27.45
C PRO A 8 31.47 34.47 -26.22
N SER A 9 31.41 35.04 -25.02
CA SER A 9 31.44 34.21 -23.80
C SER A 9 30.96 34.94 -22.53
N ASP A 10 29.76 35.52 -22.58
CA ASP A 10 29.07 35.98 -21.36
C ASP A 10 27.71 35.27 -21.23
N VAL A 11 27.75 33.93 -21.25
CA VAL A 11 26.59 33.13 -20.86
C VAL A 11 26.58 33.10 -19.34
N SER A 12 25.83 34.01 -18.74
CA SER A 12 25.62 34.04 -17.29
C SER A 12 25.13 32.65 -16.84
N PRO A 13 25.71 32.02 -15.81
CA PRO A 13 25.31 30.69 -15.39
C PRO A 13 23.82 30.72 -15.04
N THR A 14 23.05 29.80 -15.63
CA THR A 14 21.62 29.67 -15.35
C THR A 14 21.43 29.45 -13.85
N ARG A 15 20.87 30.45 -13.15
CA ARG A 15 20.62 30.40 -11.70
C ARG A 15 19.87 29.11 -11.32
N ARG A 16 20.56 28.20 -10.62
CA ARG A 16 20.02 26.95 -10.07
C ARG A 16 19.65 27.18 -8.61
N TRP A 17 18.43 26.79 -8.22
CA TRP A 17 17.90 27.05 -6.88
C TRP A 17 18.31 25.94 -5.91
N HIS A 18 19.56 26.00 -5.44
CA HIS A 18 20.14 24.98 -4.57
C HIS A 18 19.37 24.82 -3.25
N ASP A 19 18.89 25.92 -2.66
CA ASP A 19 18.13 25.89 -1.41
C ASP A 19 16.79 25.14 -1.55
N LEU A 20 16.12 25.31 -2.70
CA LEU A 20 14.84 24.64 -2.97
C LEU A 20 15.04 23.15 -3.27
N ASP A 21 16.15 22.79 -3.92
CA ASP A 21 16.54 21.39 -4.11
C ASP A 21 16.93 20.74 -2.78
N ALA A 22 17.63 21.45 -1.89
CA ALA A 22 17.97 20.99 -0.55
C ALA A 22 16.72 20.80 0.32
N LEU A 23 15.79 21.76 0.30
CA LEU A 23 14.50 21.68 0.98
C LEU A 23 13.69 20.47 0.51
N ARG A 24 13.65 20.24 -0.81
CA ARG A 24 13.02 19.05 -1.39
C ARG A 24 13.70 17.76 -0.92
N GLY A 25 15.04 17.73 -0.91
CA GLY A 25 15.83 16.58 -0.46
C GLY A 25 15.57 16.25 1.01
N PHE A 26 15.58 17.26 1.87
CA PHE A 26 15.23 17.13 3.29
C PHE A 26 13.82 16.55 3.47
N ALA A 27 12.83 17.08 2.75
CA ALA A 27 11.46 16.57 2.79
C ALA A 27 11.34 15.11 2.29
N MET A 28 12.23 14.66 1.40
CA MET A 28 12.30 13.26 0.98
C MET A 28 12.87 12.36 2.08
N LEU A 29 13.93 12.80 2.77
CA LEU A 29 14.52 12.06 3.89
C LEU A 29 13.53 11.90 5.05
N LEU A 30 12.76 12.95 5.34
CA LEU A 30 11.72 12.92 6.38
C LEU A 30 10.65 11.84 6.10
N GLY A 31 10.44 11.49 4.82
CA GLY A 31 9.55 10.41 4.41
C GLY A 31 10.02 9.02 4.86
N ILE A 32 11.34 8.79 4.99
CA ILE A 32 11.89 7.53 5.48
C ILE A 32 11.48 7.33 6.94
N GLY A 33 11.65 8.38 7.76
CA GLY A 33 11.20 8.36 9.16
C GLY A 33 9.69 8.13 9.28
N LEU A 34 8.89 8.78 8.42
CA LEU A 34 7.44 8.59 8.40
C LEU A 34 7.05 7.13 8.07
N HIS A 35 7.71 6.49 7.11
CA HIS A 35 7.41 5.10 6.81
C HIS A 35 7.84 4.15 7.93
N ALA A 36 8.93 4.47 8.64
CA ALA A 36 9.34 3.71 9.82
C ALA A 36 8.32 3.85 10.97
N SER A 37 7.70 5.02 11.15
CA SER A 37 6.72 5.23 12.22
C SER A 37 5.40 4.49 11.99
N LEU A 38 5.05 4.15 10.74
CA LEU A 38 3.82 3.40 10.41
C LEU A 38 3.76 2.00 11.05
N ALA A 39 4.90 1.40 11.40
CA ALA A 39 4.93 0.12 12.10
C ALA A 39 4.40 0.22 13.55
N PHE A 40 4.36 1.42 14.12
CA PHE A 40 3.90 1.68 15.50
C PHE A 40 2.50 2.28 15.57
N PHE A 41 1.90 2.59 14.41
CA PHE A 41 0.55 3.13 14.30
C PHE A 41 -0.40 2.04 13.75
N PRO A 42 -1.57 1.80 14.37
CA PRO A 42 -2.53 0.80 13.90
C PRO A 42 -3.14 1.23 12.55
N SER A 43 -2.51 0.83 11.45
CA SER A 43 -2.89 1.06 10.06
C SER A 43 -2.74 -0.20 9.18
N PHE A 44 -2.94 -0.05 7.87
CA PHE A 44 -2.80 -1.11 6.85
C PHE A 44 -1.34 -1.55 6.58
N TRP A 45 -0.39 -1.20 7.45
CA TRP A 45 1.03 -1.48 7.23
C TRP A 45 1.32 -2.98 7.43
N PRO A 46 2.03 -3.67 6.50
CA PRO A 46 2.16 -5.13 6.54
C PRO A 46 2.86 -5.71 7.77
N VAL A 47 3.74 -4.94 8.43
CA VAL A 47 4.50 -5.39 9.60
C VAL A 47 4.29 -4.40 10.73
N GLN A 48 3.54 -4.80 11.74
CA GLN A 48 3.22 -3.95 12.90
C GLN A 48 3.82 -4.49 14.19
N ASP A 49 4.21 -3.57 15.08
CA ASP A 49 4.55 -3.91 16.45
C ASP A 49 3.30 -4.36 17.21
N LYS A 50 3.47 -5.32 18.12
CA LYS A 50 2.37 -5.86 18.95
C LYS A 50 1.76 -4.81 19.88
N ASN A 51 2.52 -3.76 20.21
CA ASN A 51 2.11 -2.67 21.10
C ASN A 51 1.75 -1.39 20.34
N ALA A 52 1.50 -1.49 19.03
CA ALA A 52 1.03 -0.35 18.25
C ALA A 52 -0.24 0.25 18.88
N SER A 53 -0.22 1.54 19.19
CA SER A 53 -1.31 2.22 19.88
C SER A 53 -1.48 3.64 19.33
N ILE A 54 -2.71 4.16 19.45
CA ILE A 54 -3.06 5.51 19.02
C ILE A 54 -2.70 6.49 20.14
N GLY A 55 -2.11 7.64 19.79
CA GLY A 55 -1.73 8.70 20.72
C GLY A 55 -0.33 8.55 21.32
N GLY A 56 0.54 7.81 20.66
CA GLY A 56 1.96 7.70 21.02
C GLY A 56 2.84 8.72 20.27
N PRO A 57 4.11 8.90 20.71
CA PRO A 57 5.06 9.87 20.11
C PRO A 57 5.28 9.69 18.60
N PHE A 58 5.09 8.49 18.08
CA PHE A 58 5.20 8.18 16.66
C PHE A 58 4.03 8.74 15.84
N ASP A 59 2.86 8.91 16.44
CA ASP A 59 1.66 9.47 15.81
C ASP A 59 1.81 10.97 15.66
N GLU A 60 2.28 11.66 16.70
CA GLU A 60 2.60 13.09 16.64
C GLU A 60 3.68 13.35 15.58
N PHE A 61 4.72 12.52 15.54
CA PHE A 61 5.74 12.60 14.49
C PHE A 61 5.14 12.41 13.09
N LEU A 62 4.31 11.38 12.90
CA LEU A 62 3.65 11.11 11.62
C LEU A 62 2.79 12.28 11.18
N ILE A 63 1.95 12.81 12.07
CA ILE A 63 1.04 13.94 11.78
C ILE A 63 1.85 15.19 11.44
N ALA A 64 2.87 15.52 12.24
CA ALA A 64 3.71 16.69 12.02
C ALA A 64 4.46 16.60 10.68
N VAL A 65 5.10 15.46 10.40
CA VAL A 65 5.83 15.23 9.16
C VAL A 65 4.89 15.23 7.97
N HIS A 66 3.78 14.50 8.02
CA HIS A 66 2.84 14.39 6.91
C HIS A 66 2.20 15.73 6.59
N GLY A 67 1.72 16.43 7.62
CA GLY A 67 1.09 17.74 7.53
C GLY A 67 2.01 18.83 7.00
N PHE A 68 3.32 18.74 7.26
CA PHE A 68 4.30 19.67 6.70
C PHE A 68 4.74 19.28 5.27
N ARG A 69 5.10 18.01 5.07
CA ARG A 69 5.75 17.50 3.86
C ARG A 69 4.84 17.56 2.65
N MET A 70 3.55 17.19 2.79
CA MET A 70 2.62 17.16 1.66
C MET A 70 2.34 18.57 1.09
N PRO A 71 1.97 19.59 1.91
CA PRO A 71 1.82 20.96 1.42
C PRO A 71 3.13 21.54 0.87
N LEU A 72 4.28 21.24 1.49
CA LEU A 72 5.58 21.69 0.99
C LEU A 72 5.84 21.20 -0.44
N PHE A 73 5.62 19.92 -0.73
CA PHE A 73 5.78 19.41 -2.10
C PHE A 73 4.78 20.01 -3.07
N PHE A 74 3.56 20.28 -2.63
CA PHE A 74 2.56 20.95 -3.47
C PHE A 74 3.03 22.36 -3.89
N LEU A 75 3.53 23.15 -2.93
CA LEU A 75 4.08 24.48 -3.19
C LEU A 75 5.31 24.42 -4.11
N LEU A 76 6.27 23.54 -3.83
CA LEU A 76 7.46 23.36 -4.66
C LEU A 76 7.11 22.91 -6.08
N SER A 77 6.17 21.97 -6.22
CA SER A 77 5.68 21.51 -7.53
C SER A 77 5.09 22.67 -8.33
N GLY A 78 4.23 23.49 -7.71
CA GLY A 78 3.66 24.69 -8.35
C GLY A 78 4.74 25.68 -8.80
N PHE A 79 5.68 26.01 -7.91
CA PHE A 79 6.79 26.92 -8.20
C PHE A 79 7.63 26.46 -9.40
N PHE A 80 8.09 25.20 -9.40
CA PHE A 80 8.89 24.65 -10.50
C PHE A 80 8.08 24.53 -11.79
N THR A 81 6.77 24.24 -11.70
CA THR A 81 5.87 24.19 -12.85
C THR A 81 5.76 25.56 -13.52
N ALA A 82 5.50 26.62 -12.75
CA ALA A 82 5.40 27.98 -13.25
C ALA A 82 6.73 28.45 -13.88
N MET A 83 7.87 28.13 -13.24
CA MET A 83 9.19 28.45 -13.78
C MET A 83 9.45 27.72 -15.10
N LEU A 84 9.10 26.44 -15.21
CA LEU A 84 9.29 25.66 -16.43
C LEU A 84 8.37 26.12 -17.56
N TRP A 85 7.11 26.42 -17.24
CA TRP A 85 6.14 26.99 -18.17
C TRP A 85 6.66 28.28 -18.79
N ARG A 86 7.14 29.22 -17.98
CA ARG A 86 7.72 30.50 -18.44
C ARG A 86 8.94 30.33 -19.33
N ARG A 87 9.72 29.26 -19.15
CA ARG A 87 10.95 29.02 -19.93
C ARG A 87 10.74 28.24 -21.23
N ARG A 88 9.78 27.32 -21.30
CA ARG A 88 9.64 26.36 -22.41
C ARG A 88 8.24 26.29 -23.04
N GLY A 89 7.28 27.04 -22.52
CA GLY A 89 5.89 27.00 -22.97
C GLY A 89 5.12 25.76 -22.53
N ILE A 90 3.82 25.72 -22.86
CA ILE A 90 2.87 24.68 -22.38
C ILE A 90 3.13 23.33 -23.07
N ALA A 91 3.39 23.33 -24.38
CA ALA A 91 3.56 22.09 -25.15
C ALA A 91 4.74 21.24 -24.62
N ALA A 92 5.89 21.87 -24.36
CA ALA A 92 7.06 21.21 -23.80
C ALA A 92 6.82 20.74 -22.34
N LEU A 93 6.04 21.51 -21.56
CA LEU A 93 5.67 21.15 -20.20
C LEU A 93 4.82 19.88 -20.15
N VAL A 94 3.77 19.81 -20.98
CA VAL A 94 2.84 18.66 -21.03
C VAL A 94 3.56 17.42 -21.56
N SER A 95 4.31 17.53 -22.65
CA SER A 95 5.06 16.39 -23.21
C SER A 95 6.06 15.79 -22.21
N HIS A 96 6.80 16.65 -21.49
CA HIS A 96 7.75 16.20 -20.49
C HIS A 96 7.07 15.54 -19.28
N ARG A 97 5.91 16.05 -18.84
CA ARG A 97 5.12 15.45 -17.75
C ARG A 97 4.49 14.14 -18.15
N ALA A 98 3.89 14.07 -19.34
CA ALA A 98 3.29 12.85 -19.86
C ALA A 98 4.32 11.71 -19.91
N ARG A 99 5.52 11.97 -20.46
CA ARG A 99 6.59 10.96 -20.51
C ARG A 99 7.08 10.51 -19.14
N ARG A 100 6.99 11.36 -18.10
CA ARG A 100 7.46 11.02 -16.74
C ARG A 100 6.37 10.46 -15.84
N ILE A 101 5.10 10.64 -16.15
CA ILE A 101 3.96 10.20 -15.34
C ILE A 101 3.25 9.04 -16.01
N VAL A 102 2.82 9.22 -17.26
CA VAL A 102 2.01 8.24 -17.99
C VAL A 102 2.81 6.99 -18.31
N LEU A 103 4.08 7.13 -18.72
CA LEU A 103 4.90 5.97 -19.06
C LEU A 103 5.17 5.08 -17.83
N PRO A 104 5.64 5.58 -16.67
CA PRO A 104 5.76 4.74 -15.48
C PRO A 104 4.42 4.20 -14.98
N LEU A 105 3.34 4.97 -15.09
CA LEU A 105 2.01 4.51 -14.70
C LEU A 105 1.53 3.34 -15.57
N ALA A 106 1.66 3.44 -16.90
CA ALA A 106 1.27 2.38 -17.82
C ALA A 106 2.09 1.11 -17.60
N LEU A 107 3.40 1.26 -17.38
CA LEU A 107 4.26 0.14 -17.03
C LEU A 107 3.81 -0.50 -15.71
N GLY A 108 3.62 0.30 -14.65
CA GLY A 108 3.17 -0.21 -13.35
C GLY A 108 1.80 -0.88 -13.41
N LEU A 109 0.87 -0.36 -14.21
CA LEU A 109 -0.46 -0.94 -14.39
C LEU A 109 -0.40 -2.30 -15.09
N VAL A 110 0.46 -2.46 -16.10
CA VAL A 110 0.58 -3.71 -16.86
C VAL A 110 1.45 -4.75 -16.16
N THR A 111 2.43 -4.32 -15.36
CA THR A 111 3.39 -5.26 -14.74
C THR A 111 3.20 -5.39 -13.23
N ILE A 112 3.19 -4.29 -12.48
CA ILE A 112 3.23 -4.31 -11.02
C ILE A 112 1.87 -4.70 -10.45
N VAL A 113 0.77 -4.07 -10.92
CA VAL A 113 -0.58 -4.35 -10.42
C VAL A 113 -0.94 -5.84 -10.55
N PRO A 114 -0.90 -6.47 -11.75
CA PRO A 114 -1.25 -7.88 -11.86
C PRO A 114 -0.28 -8.79 -11.12
N ALA A 115 1.01 -8.43 -11.01
CA ALA A 115 1.97 -9.21 -10.21
C ALA A 115 1.65 -9.16 -8.72
N VAL A 116 1.30 -7.98 -8.17
CA VAL A 116 0.93 -7.83 -6.76
C VAL A 116 -0.38 -8.54 -6.47
N ASP A 117 -1.38 -8.42 -7.34
CA ASP A 117 -2.66 -9.11 -7.17
C ASP A 117 -2.44 -10.63 -7.17
N TRP A 118 -1.66 -11.16 -8.10
CA TRP A 118 -1.33 -12.58 -8.19
C TRP A 118 -0.55 -13.12 -6.97
N VAL A 119 0.38 -12.33 -6.42
CA VAL A 119 1.09 -12.68 -5.18
C VAL A 119 0.16 -12.58 -3.96
N SER A 120 -0.68 -11.56 -3.90
CA SER A 120 -1.59 -11.32 -2.78
C SER A 120 -2.68 -12.39 -2.71
N GLU A 121 -3.25 -12.78 -3.84
CA GLU A 121 -4.22 -13.88 -3.94
C GLU A 121 -3.63 -15.18 -3.38
N ARG A 122 -2.40 -15.54 -3.78
CA ARG A 122 -1.68 -16.70 -3.22
C ARG A 122 -1.38 -16.58 -1.73
N GLY A 123 -1.02 -15.38 -1.28
CA GLY A 123 -0.77 -15.11 0.14
C GLY A 123 -2.04 -15.24 0.99
N ILE A 124 -3.18 -14.81 0.46
CA ILE A 124 -4.48 -14.88 1.13
C ILE A 124 -4.98 -16.33 1.14
N GLU A 125 -4.91 -17.05 0.02
CA GLU A 125 -5.29 -18.47 -0.08
C GLU A 125 -4.51 -19.29 0.96
N SER A 126 -3.18 -19.23 0.94
CA SER A 126 -2.33 -19.96 1.90
C SER A 126 -2.54 -19.51 3.35
N GLY A 127 -2.80 -18.22 3.60
CA GLY A 127 -3.13 -17.72 4.93
C GLY A 127 -4.46 -18.27 5.45
N SER A 128 -5.48 -18.27 4.59
CA SER A 128 -6.83 -18.75 4.91
C SER A 128 -6.86 -20.25 5.18
N GLU A 129 -6.12 -21.05 4.38
CA GLU A 129 -5.96 -22.49 4.58
C GLU A 129 -5.29 -22.77 5.94
N ASN A 130 -4.18 -22.09 6.24
CA ASN A 130 -3.49 -22.24 7.53
C ASN A 130 -4.37 -21.84 8.72
N TRP A 131 -5.21 -20.81 8.57
CA TRP A 131 -6.13 -20.39 9.63
C TRP A 131 -7.27 -21.39 9.82
N ALA A 132 -7.84 -21.91 8.73
CA ALA A 132 -8.88 -22.93 8.77
C ALA A 132 -8.35 -24.21 9.45
N ILE A 133 -7.17 -24.71 9.04
CA ILE A 133 -6.53 -25.87 9.66
C ILE A 133 -6.19 -25.60 11.14
N GLY A 134 -5.61 -24.45 11.46
CA GLY A 134 -5.27 -24.12 12.86
C GLY A 134 -6.48 -23.90 13.78
N ALA A 135 -7.64 -23.53 13.23
CA ALA A 135 -8.91 -23.50 13.95
C ALA A 135 -9.47 -24.93 14.13
N ALA A 136 -9.44 -25.73 13.07
CA ALA A 136 -9.85 -27.13 13.09
C ALA A 136 -9.03 -27.97 14.10
N GLU A 137 -7.72 -27.76 14.19
CA GLU A 137 -6.86 -28.41 15.19
C GLU A 137 -7.26 -28.10 16.64
N LYS A 138 -7.91 -26.96 16.88
CA LYS A 138 -8.44 -26.58 18.20
C LYS A 138 -9.85 -27.10 18.46
N GLY A 139 -10.41 -27.86 17.51
CA GLY A 139 -11.78 -28.40 17.57
C GLY A 139 -12.85 -27.41 17.12
N ASP A 140 -12.51 -26.35 16.38
CA ASP A 140 -13.49 -25.42 15.80
C ASP A 140 -13.93 -25.88 14.41
N ILE A 141 -15.21 -26.19 14.26
CA ILE A 141 -15.83 -26.62 13.01
C ILE A 141 -16.43 -25.47 12.20
N TRP A 142 -16.67 -24.31 12.81
CA TRP A 142 -17.36 -23.20 12.16
C TRP A 142 -16.44 -22.41 11.24
N PHE A 143 -15.23 -22.12 11.70
CA PHE A 143 -14.24 -21.33 10.96
C PHE A 143 -13.85 -21.93 9.60
N PRO A 144 -13.56 -23.24 9.48
CA PRO A 144 -13.31 -23.89 8.19
C PRO A 144 -14.44 -23.72 7.18
N ILE A 145 -15.69 -23.95 7.61
CA ILE A 145 -16.89 -23.82 6.76
C ILE A 145 -17.10 -22.37 6.33
N LEU A 146 -16.90 -21.43 7.25
CA LEU A 146 -17.03 -19.99 6.97
C LEU A 146 -16.02 -19.50 5.94
N LEU A 147 -14.81 -20.08 5.93
CA LEU A 147 -13.74 -19.70 5.02
C LEU A 147 -13.72 -20.53 3.72
N ASP A 148 -14.75 -21.33 3.45
CA ASP A 148 -14.85 -22.20 2.26
C ASP A 148 -13.78 -23.32 2.20
N HIS A 149 -13.23 -23.71 3.35
CA HIS A 149 -12.19 -24.75 3.48
C HIS A 149 -12.81 -26.06 4.00
N ALA A 150 -13.55 -26.75 3.14
CA ALA A 150 -14.23 -28.02 3.45
C ALA A 150 -13.26 -29.15 3.82
N ASP A 151 -12.04 -29.10 3.30
CA ASP A 151 -10.95 -30.04 3.57
C ASP A 151 -10.42 -30.00 5.01
N ALA A 152 -10.58 -28.87 5.71
CA ALA A 152 -10.23 -28.72 7.12
C ALA A 152 -11.33 -29.24 8.08
N VAL A 153 -12.56 -29.48 7.61
CA VAL A 153 -13.67 -29.98 8.44
C VAL A 153 -13.41 -31.39 9.02
N PRO A 154 -12.92 -32.37 8.24
CA PRO A 154 -12.52 -33.67 8.78
C PRO A 154 -11.46 -33.59 9.88
N VAL A 155 -10.55 -32.61 9.80
CA VAL A 155 -9.54 -32.37 10.83
C VAL A 155 -10.19 -31.87 12.13
N ALA A 156 -11.20 -30.99 12.04
CA ALA A 156 -11.94 -30.54 13.21
C ALA A 156 -12.67 -31.71 13.88
N VAL A 157 -13.35 -32.54 13.09
CA VAL A 157 -14.07 -33.73 13.58
C VAL A 157 -13.11 -34.73 14.23
N ALA A 158 -11.95 -34.99 13.62
CA ALA A 158 -10.92 -35.87 14.19
C ALA A 158 -10.36 -35.36 15.52
N ASN A 159 -10.33 -34.04 15.73
CA ASN A 159 -9.93 -33.38 16.98
C ASN A 159 -11.08 -33.21 17.99
N GLY A 160 -12.25 -33.81 17.72
CA GLY A 160 -13.38 -33.87 18.67
C GLY A 160 -14.36 -32.70 18.57
N ALA A 161 -14.39 -31.98 17.44
CA ALA A 161 -15.41 -30.98 17.19
C ALA A 161 -16.81 -31.62 17.13
N ASP A 162 -17.78 -30.99 17.81
CA ASP A 162 -19.17 -31.42 17.79
C ASP A 162 -19.85 -30.90 16.51
N VAL A 163 -20.27 -31.82 15.64
CA VAL A 163 -20.93 -31.51 14.35
C VAL A 163 -22.35 -30.98 14.52
N ASP A 164 -22.98 -31.23 15.66
CA ASP A 164 -24.34 -30.80 15.98
C ASP A 164 -24.36 -29.58 16.92
N VAL A 165 -23.20 -28.97 17.16
CA VAL A 165 -23.08 -27.78 18.00
C VAL A 165 -24.03 -26.69 17.52
N ARG A 166 -24.73 -26.05 18.46
CA ARG A 166 -25.68 -24.98 18.13
C ARG A 166 -25.08 -23.63 18.45
N GLY A 167 -25.06 -22.74 17.45
CA GLY A 167 -24.72 -21.35 17.63
C GLY A 167 -25.78 -20.59 18.44
N ASP A 168 -25.50 -19.31 18.72
CA ASP A 168 -26.41 -18.43 19.47
C ASP A 168 -27.77 -18.23 18.78
N ASP A 169 -27.79 -18.37 17.45
CA ASP A 169 -28.96 -18.33 16.59
C ASP A 169 -29.67 -19.69 16.45
N LYS A 170 -29.19 -20.72 17.16
CA LYS A 170 -29.59 -22.13 17.04
C LYS A 170 -29.27 -22.78 15.69
N ALA A 171 -28.51 -22.11 14.82
CA ALA A 171 -27.98 -22.73 13.61
C ALA A 171 -26.96 -23.82 13.99
N THR A 172 -26.77 -24.78 13.09
CA THR A 172 -25.74 -25.83 13.19
C THR A 172 -24.71 -25.63 12.09
N PRO A 173 -23.52 -26.25 12.19
CA PRO A 173 -22.52 -26.22 11.13
C PRO A 173 -23.09 -26.61 9.76
N LEU A 174 -24.05 -27.54 9.73
CA LEU A 174 -24.75 -27.94 8.51
C LEU A 174 -25.57 -26.81 7.87
N HIS A 175 -26.22 -25.95 8.68
CA HIS A 175 -26.94 -24.79 8.14
C HIS A 175 -25.97 -23.81 7.47
N LEU A 176 -24.80 -23.61 8.06
CA LEU A 176 -23.77 -22.76 7.49
C LEU A 176 -23.19 -23.37 6.21
N ALA A 177 -22.89 -24.68 6.21
CA ALA A 177 -22.41 -25.38 5.02
C ALA A 177 -23.41 -25.32 3.86
N ALA A 178 -24.71 -25.46 4.15
CA ALA A 178 -25.76 -25.31 3.15
C ALA A 178 -25.89 -23.86 2.63
N PHE A 179 -25.69 -22.86 3.50
CA PHE A 179 -25.68 -21.45 3.10
C PHE A 179 -24.48 -21.09 2.22
N MET A 180 -23.31 -21.67 2.51
CA MET A 180 -22.06 -21.47 1.77
C MET A 180 -21.97 -22.29 0.48
N ASP A 181 -22.98 -23.11 0.16
CA ASP A 181 -23.00 -24.04 -0.99
C ASP A 181 -21.82 -25.03 -1.00
N LEU A 182 -21.55 -25.63 0.17
CA LEU A 182 -20.47 -26.61 0.39
C LEU A 182 -21.01 -28.04 0.48
N PRO A 183 -21.30 -28.72 -0.66
CA PRO A 183 -21.92 -30.05 -0.66
C PRO A 183 -21.03 -31.12 -0.01
N ASP A 184 -19.71 -30.99 -0.12
CA ASP A 184 -18.75 -31.96 0.38
C ASP A 184 -18.77 -32.06 1.92
N VAL A 185 -19.03 -30.94 2.61
CA VAL A 185 -19.20 -30.89 4.07
C VAL A 185 -20.51 -31.55 4.50
N THR A 186 -21.55 -31.50 3.67
CA THR A 186 -22.87 -32.06 4.00
C THR A 186 -22.94 -33.58 3.86
N GLN A 187 -21.96 -34.19 3.19
CA GLN A 187 -21.90 -35.64 2.95
C GLN A 187 -20.91 -36.38 3.85
N ALA A 188 -20.10 -35.64 4.64
CA ALA A 188 -19.11 -36.19 5.57
C ALA A 188 -19.75 -36.59 6.91
#